data_AF-A0A0H2UVB1-F1
#
_entry.id   AF-A0A0H2UVB1-F1
#
_cell.length_a   1.000
_cell.length_b   1.000
_cell.length_c   1.000
_cell.angle_alpha   90.00
_cell.angle_beta   90.00
_cell.angle_gamma   90.00
#
_symmetry.space_group_name_H-M   'P 1'
#
loop_
_entity.id
_entity.type
_entity.pdbx_description
1 polymer ?
#
loop_
_entity_poly.entity_id
_entity_poly.type
_entity_poly.pdbx_seq_one_letter_code
_entity_poly.pdbx_strand_id
1 'polypeptide(L)'
;MKRHRQFNKDIKYTPKSYNNLLPYDVVELLIARRDKTKVSDEVLADKIGIYAWKLEALLERRILPNESECKLIIDFLREVERC
;
A
#
# COMPACT_ATOMS: atom_id res chain seq x y z
N MET A 1 41.88 0.27 4.50
CA MET A 1 40.88 -0.80 4.68
C MET A 1 39.56 -0.39 4.01
N LYS A 2 39.25 -0.95 2.84
CA LYS A 2 38.00 -0.67 2.13
C LYS A 2 36.89 -1.58 2.69
N ARG A 3 35.91 -1.00 3.38
CA ARG A 3 34.69 -1.73 3.79
C ARG A 3 33.74 -1.79 2.60
N HIS A 4 33.69 -2.93 1.92
CA HIS A 4 32.61 -3.22 0.97
C HIS A 4 31.33 -3.47 1.78
N ARG A 5 30.36 -2.54 1.71
CA ARG A 5 28.99 -2.80 2.20
C ARG A 5 28.34 -3.77 1.22
N GLN A 6 28.34 -5.06 1.57
CA GLN A 6 27.42 -6.02 0.98
C GLN A 6 26.00 -5.61 1.39
N PHE A 7 25.23 -5.05 0.45
CA PHE A 7 23.79 -4.98 0.61
C PHE A 7 23.25 -6.40 0.38
N ASN A 8 22.92 -7.08 1.49
CA ASN A 8 22.32 -8.41 1.49
C ASN A 8 21.04 -8.40 0.64
N LYS A 9 21.06 -9.11 -0.49
CA LYS A 9 19.90 -9.35 -1.37
C LYS A 9 19.02 -10.50 -0.88
N ASP A 10 18.89 -10.68 0.43
CA ASP A 10 18.10 -11.77 1.03
C ASP A 10 17.20 -11.26 2.16
N ILE A 11 16.40 -10.24 1.86
CA ILE A 11 15.24 -9.97 2.71
C ILE A 11 14.20 -11.04 2.36
N LYS A 12 14.30 -12.19 3.05
CA LYS A 12 13.20 -13.13 3.25
C LYS A 12 11.95 -12.28 3.52
N TYR A 13 10.85 -12.55 2.81
CA TYR A 13 9.58 -11.84 2.99
C TYR A 13 9.06 -12.09 4.42
N THR A 14 9.57 -11.32 5.38
CA THR A 14 8.96 -11.16 6.69
C THR A 14 7.65 -10.43 6.41
N PRO A 15 6.50 -10.93 6.88
CA PRO A 15 5.27 -10.16 6.78
C PRO A 15 5.52 -8.85 7.52
N LYS A 16 5.70 -7.77 6.77
CA LYS A 16 5.90 -6.43 7.34
C LYS A 16 4.66 -6.20 8.19
N SER A 17 4.85 -6.13 9.51
CA SER A 17 3.86 -5.52 10.37
C SER A 17 3.47 -4.20 9.71
N TYR A 18 2.24 -4.13 9.18
CA TYR A 18 1.76 -2.95 8.48
C TYR A 18 1.80 -1.69 9.40
N ASN A 19 2.01 -1.86 10.72
CA ASN A 19 2.15 -0.81 11.72
C ASN A 19 3.37 0.12 11.47
N ASN A 20 4.38 -0.33 10.71
CA ASN A 20 5.59 0.45 10.44
C ASN A 20 5.72 0.88 8.96
N LEU A 21 4.66 0.78 8.16
CA LEU A 21 4.72 1.19 6.75
C LEU A 21 4.69 2.71 6.62
N LEU A 22 5.55 3.24 5.75
CA LEU A 22 5.49 4.63 5.37
C LEU A 22 4.29 4.86 4.43
N PRO A 23 3.71 6.07 4.39
CA PRO A 23 2.59 6.37 3.50
C PRO A 23 2.84 5.99 2.03
N TYR A 24 4.09 6.16 1.58
CA TYR A 24 4.51 5.75 0.23
C TYR A 24 4.42 4.23 0.02
N ASP A 25 4.91 3.43 0.98
CA ASP A 25 4.85 1.97 0.88
C ASP A 25 3.39 1.47 0.81
N VAL A 26 2.49 2.10 1.58
CA VAL A 26 1.06 1.78 1.58
C VAL A 26 0.43 2.01 0.21
N VAL A 27 0.78 3.12 -0.45
CA VAL A 27 0.31 3.43 -1.81
C VAL A 27 0.82 2.41 -2.83
N GLU A 28 2.11 2.05 -2.77
CA GLU A 28 2.66 1.03 -3.69
C GLU A 28 1.98 -0.33 -3.52
N LEU A 29 1.68 -0.74 -2.28
CA LEU A 29 0.91 -1.97 -2.01
C LEU A 29 -0.51 -1.89 -2.58
N LEU A 30 -1.16 -0.74 -2.44
CA LEU A 30 -2.49 -0.51 -2.99
C LEU A 30 -2.50 -0.61 -4.53
N ILE A 31 -1.52 0.00 -5.20
CA ILE A 31 -1.37 -0.08 -6.66
C ILE A 31 -1.12 -1.52 -7.10
N ALA A 32 -0.17 -2.22 -6.46
CA ALA A 32 0.12 -3.61 -6.77
C ALA A 32 -1.10 -4.53 -6.58
N ARG A 33 -1.99 -4.21 -5.62
CA ARG A 33 -3.24 -4.95 -5.43
C ARG A 33 -4.29 -4.58 -6.47
N ARG A 34 -4.41 -3.30 -6.83
CA ARG A 34 -5.30 -2.83 -7.91
C ARG A 34 -4.99 -3.56 -9.21
N ASP A 35 -3.72 -3.70 -9.57
CA ASP A 35 -3.32 -4.41 -10.80
C ASP A 35 -3.80 -5.87 -10.83
N LYS A 36 -3.98 -6.49 -9.65
CA LYS A 36 -4.53 -7.86 -9.51
C LYS A 36 -6.06 -7.90 -9.49
N THR A 37 -6.74 -6.77 -9.34
CA THR A 37 -8.18 -6.70 -9.07
C THR A 37 -8.89 -5.95 -10.20
N LYS A 38 -9.83 -6.59 -10.90
CA LYS A 38 -10.62 -5.96 -11.98
C LYS A 38 -11.83 -5.16 -11.46
N VAL A 39 -11.65 -4.41 -10.38
CA VAL A 39 -12.72 -3.61 -9.76
C VAL A 39 -12.51 -2.15 -10.14
N SER A 40 -13.59 -1.41 -10.38
CA SER A 40 -13.50 0.02 -10.69
C SER A 40 -12.96 0.81 -9.50
N ASP A 41 -12.31 1.95 -9.78
CA ASP A 41 -11.74 2.79 -8.73
C ASP A 41 -12.83 3.31 -7.77
N GLU A 42 -14.04 3.58 -8.27
CA GLU A 42 -15.18 3.97 -7.42
C GLU A 42 -15.55 2.89 -6.39
N VAL A 43 -15.65 1.63 -6.82
CA VAL A 43 -15.99 0.52 -5.91
C VAL A 43 -14.82 0.22 -4.97
N LEU A 44 -13.58 0.38 -5.43
CA LEU A 44 -12.40 0.23 -4.58
C LEU A 44 -12.35 1.31 -3.50
N ALA A 45 -12.67 2.55 -3.86
CA ALA A 45 -12.71 3.68 -2.94
C ALA A 45 -13.80 3.50 -1.88
N ASP A 46 -14.99 3.03 -2.29
CA ASP A 46 -16.10 2.72 -1.39
C ASP A 46 -15.72 1.62 -0.38
N LYS A 47 -15.07 0.54 -0.85
CA LYS A 47 -14.57 -0.54 0.03
C LYS A 47 -13.54 -0.09 1.04
N ILE A 48 -12.64 0.83 0.66
CA ILE A 48 -11.63 1.38 1.56
C ILE A 48 -12.25 2.43 2.49
N GLY A 49 -13.37 3.04 2.12
CA GLY A 49 -14.00 4.14 2.85
C GLY A 49 -13.33 5.49 2.60
N ILE A 50 -12.80 5.72 1.40
CA ILE A 50 -12.21 7.01 0.98
C ILE A 50 -12.92 7.56 -0.25
N TYR A 51 -12.79 8.86 -0.50
CA TYR A 51 -13.35 9.48 -1.70
C TYR A 51 -12.66 8.98 -2.97
N ALA A 52 -13.44 8.74 -4.03
CA ALA A 52 -12.93 8.24 -5.32
C ALA A 52 -11.86 9.13 -5.93
N TRP A 53 -12.07 10.46 -5.97
CA TRP A 53 -11.08 11.42 -6.46
C TRP A 53 -9.75 11.33 -5.69
N LYS A 54 -9.82 10.99 -4.40
CA LYS A 54 -8.65 10.89 -3.53
C LYS A 54 -7.91 9.58 -3.79
N LEU A 55 -8.63 8.48 -3.97
CA LEU A 55 -8.03 7.22 -4.41
C LEU A 55 -7.31 7.38 -5.74
N GLU A 56 -7.92 8.02 -6.73
CA GLU A 56 -7.30 8.29 -8.03
C GLU A 56 -5.99 9.08 -7.87
N ALA A 57 -6.00 10.15 -7.08
CA ALA A 57 -4.80 10.94 -6.79
C ALA A 57 -3.69 10.15 -6.07
N LEU A 58 -4.06 9.19 -5.20
CA LEU A 58 -3.11 8.28 -4.55
C LEU A 58 -2.50 7.31 -5.56
N LEU A 59 -3.32 6.71 -6.44
CA LEU A 59 -2.88 5.77 -7.48
C LEU A 59 -1.94 6.44 -8.50
N GLU A 60 -2.21 7.71 -8.82
CA GLU A 60 -1.33 8.54 -9.67
C GLU A 60 -0.09 9.08 -8.93
N ARG A 61 0.07 8.78 -7.63
CA ARG A 61 1.17 9.26 -6.78
C ARG A 61 1.25 10.79 -6.67
N ARG A 62 0.14 11.50 -6.89
CA ARG A 62 0.06 12.97 -6.75
C ARG A 62 0.01 13.41 -5.29
N ILE A 63 -0.58 12.57 -4.43
CA ILE A 63 -0.70 12.82 -2.99
C ILE A 63 -0.24 11.60 -2.20
N LEU A 64 0.02 11.81 -0.90
CA LEU A 64 0.24 10.74 0.06
C LEU A 64 -0.95 10.65 1.02
N PRO A 65 -1.29 9.42 1.49
CA PRO A 65 -2.36 9.23 2.45
C PRO A 65 -1.92 9.76 3.82
N ASN A 66 -2.86 10.31 4.58
CA ASN A 66 -2.62 10.64 5.98
C ASN A 66 -2.62 9.37 6.85
N GLU A 67 -2.33 9.51 8.15
CA GLU A 67 -2.23 8.34 9.05
C GLU A 67 -3.54 7.53 9.13
N SER A 68 -4.69 8.20 9.21
CA SER A 68 -6.00 7.53 9.22
C SER A 68 -6.27 6.77 7.92
N GLU A 69 -5.91 7.34 6.78
CA GLU A 69 -6.07 6.72 5.46
C GLU A 69 -5.12 5.55 5.27
N CYS A 70 -3.88 5.67 5.78
CA CYS A 70 -2.96 4.55 5.81
C CYS A 70 -3.58 3.36 6.55
N LYS A 71 -4.20 3.60 7.72
CA LYS A 71 -4.88 2.54 8.49
C LYS A 71 -6.02 1.90 7.70
N LEU A 72 -6.90 2.70 7.08
CA LEU A 72 -8.01 2.18 6.27
C LEU A 72 -7.51 1.32 5.09
N ILE A 73 -6.51 1.81 4.35
CA ILE A 73 -5.94 1.08 3.21
C ILE A 73 -5.27 -0.22 3.69
N ILE A 74 -4.52 -0.16 4.79
CA ILE A 74 -3.88 -1.34 5.39
C ILE A 74 -4.91 -2.39 5.82
N ASP A 75 -5.97 -1.96 6.52
CA ASP A 75 -7.00 -2.88 6.99
C ASP A 75 -7.74 -3.53 5.82
N PHE A 76 -8.04 -2.77 4.76
CA PHE A 76 -8.54 -3.31 3.50
C PHE A 76 -7.58 -4.35 2.90
N LEU A 77 -6.28 -4.03 2.79
CA LEU A 77 -5.29 -4.95 2.24
C LEU A 77 -5.20 -6.25 3.06
N ARG A 78 -5.30 -6.17 4.39
CA ARG A 78 -5.30 -7.32 5.30
C ARG A 78 -6.55 -8.17 5.19
N GLU A 79 -7.73 -7.56 5.08
CA GLU A 79 -8.98 -8.27 4.89
C GLU A 79 -8.93 -9.09 3.59
N VAL A 80 -8.43 -8.46 2.54
CA VAL A 80 -8.34 -9.07 1.22
C VAL A 80 -7.27 -10.17 1.13
N GLU A 81 -6.18 -10.12 1.91
CA GLU A 81 -5.19 -11.22 1.99
C GLU A 81 -5.71 -12.45 2.75
N ARG A 82 -6.76 -12.29 3.57
CA ARG A 82 -7.36 -13.39 4.35
C ARG A 82 -8.46 -14.15 3.62
N CYS A 83 -8.98 -13.61 2.52
CA CYS A 83 -9.98 -14.23 1.65
C CYS A 83 -9.34 -14.93 0.45
#